data_AF-A0A1Y1QS14-F1
#
_entry.id   AF-A0A1Y1QS14-F1
#
_cell.length_a   1.000
_cell.length_b   1.000
_cell.length_c   1.000
_cell.angle_alpha   90.00
_cell.angle_beta   90.00
_cell.angle_gamma   90.00
#
_symmetry.space_group_name_H-M   'P 1'
#
loop_
_entity.id
_entity.type
_entity.pdbx_description
1 polymer ?
#
loop_
_entity_poly.entity_id
_entity_poly.type
_entity_poly.pdbx_seq_one_letter_code
_entity_poly.pdbx_strand_id
1 'polypeptide(L)'
;MNDNNPYSPPQSDVTPPPLPSSNGELLAEPRSLPASAAFQWLAQSWALVKTNLGLWVLMTLALFAIQAVMGFVPVLGDIATSLLNPVFTGGLLLGMRAVERGEALRFDYLFEGFKQKFAPLLGVGALTFGVLILFMIIIGGLLVGMNLDAIQEGGFDPTKMLNGLSVGLLAVSVIIGILVMMLFWFTTQLITLNDVPVFESLSRSFQGCLRNPLSLLVYVLVIMVIMLALMLPPGLLFFAQVATEGSMVLLVVAALVLFAELLLLAPWLFGTMYVSYKAIFLK
;
A
#
# COMPACT_ATOMS: atom_id res chain seq x y z
N MET A 1 13.69 -22.47 -47.78
CA MET A 1 12.28 -22.34 -48.20
C MET A 1 11.92 -20.87 -47.97
N ASN A 2 11.81 -20.08 -49.04
CA ASN A 2 11.51 -18.66 -48.96
C ASN A 2 9.98 -18.48 -48.96
N ASP A 3 9.39 -18.34 -47.77
CA ASP A 3 7.98 -17.96 -47.60
C ASP A 3 7.83 -16.46 -47.82
N ASN A 4 7.93 -16.03 -49.09
CA ASN A 4 7.60 -14.66 -49.46
C ASN A 4 6.14 -14.62 -49.95
N ASN A 5 5.20 -14.69 -49.02
CA ASN A 5 3.77 -14.60 -49.31
C ASN A 5 3.32 -13.12 -49.33
N PRO A 6 3.02 -12.54 -50.51
CA PRO A 6 2.67 -11.13 -50.66
C PRO A 6 1.29 -10.76 -50.08
N TYR A 7 0.53 -11.72 -49.54
CA TYR A 7 -0.78 -11.50 -48.92
C TYR A 7 -0.77 -11.68 -47.39
N SER A 8 0.40 -11.62 -46.75
CA SER A 8 0.47 -11.70 -45.30
C SER A 8 -0.09 -10.41 -44.64
N PRO A 9 -1.04 -10.53 -43.68
CA PRO A 9 -1.60 -9.36 -43.02
C PRO A 9 -0.52 -8.63 -42.20
N PRO A 10 -0.61 -7.29 -42.06
CA PRO A 10 0.36 -6.52 -41.30
C PRO A 10 0.36 -7.01 -39.85
N GLN A 11 1.50 -7.54 -39.40
CA GLN A 11 1.66 -7.90 -38.00
C GLN A 11 1.85 -6.62 -37.19
N SER A 12 0.87 -6.30 -36.37
CA SER A 12 1.02 -5.24 -35.37
C SER A 12 2.00 -5.72 -34.31
N ASP A 13 3.06 -4.96 -34.08
CA ASP A 13 4.00 -5.21 -33.00
C ASP A 13 3.28 -4.97 -31.66
N VAL A 14 2.89 -6.06 -31.03
CA VAL A 14 2.23 -6.07 -29.71
C VAL A 14 3.24 -6.07 -28.57
N THR A 15 4.53 -5.97 -28.87
CA THR A 15 5.58 -5.88 -27.84
C THR A 15 5.47 -4.52 -27.16
N PRO A 16 5.21 -4.46 -25.85
CA PRO A 16 5.25 -3.19 -25.14
C PRO A 16 6.62 -2.56 -25.34
N PRO A 17 6.73 -1.24 -25.55
CA PRO A 17 8.01 -0.57 -25.60
C PRO A 17 8.80 -0.95 -24.34
N PRO A 18 10.05 -1.42 -24.46
CA PRO A 18 10.92 -1.56 -23.31
C PRO A 18 10.93 -0.20 -22.60
N LEU A 19 10.55 -0.18 -21.32
CA LEU A 19 10.73 1.03 -20.52
C LEU A 19 12.23 1.40 -20.62
N PRO A 20 12.56 2.69 -20.81
CA PRO A 20 13.94 3.11 -20.88
C PRO A 20 14.71 2.56 -19.68
N SER A 21 15.95 2.12 -19.90
CA SER A 21 16.85 1.72 -18.84
C SER A 21 16.97 2.89 -17.85
N SER A 22 16.32 2.75 -16.69
CA SER A 22 16.26 3.83 -15.71
C SER A 22 17.61 4.04 -15.08
N ASN A 23 18.25 5.16 -15.41
CA ASN A 23 19.43 5.67 -14.71
C ASN A 23 19.10 6.08 -13.25
N GLY A 24 17.85 5.90 -12.79
CA GLY A 24 17.38 6.32 -11.47
C GLY A 24 17.13 7.81 -11.36
N GLU A 25 17.24 8.55 -12.46
CA GLU A 25 16.94 9.97 -12.52
C GLU A 25 15.44 10.22 -12.45
N LEU A 26 15.05 11.16 -11.58
CA LEU A 26 13.69 11.61 -11.45
C LEU A 26 13.27 12.41 -12.67
N LEU A 27 12.11 12.10 -13.23
CA LEU A 27 11.48 12.89 -14.28
C LEU A 27 11.07 14.27 -13.74
N ALA A 28 11.12 15.28 -14.62
CA ALA A 28 10.56 16.59 -14.31
C ALA A 28 9.05 16.49 -14.04
N GLU A 29 8.36 15.62 -14.78
CA GLU A 29 6.94 15.38 -14.68
C GLU A 29 6.62 13.88 -14.66
N PRO A 30 5.64 13.42 -13.86
CA PRO A 30 5.22 12.03 -13.85
C PRO A 30 4.73 11.56 -15.22
N ARG A 31 5.13 10.36 -15.63
CA ARG A 31 4.69 9.69 -16.86
C ARG A 31 3.22 9.27 -16.74
N SER A 32 2.46 9.38 -17.82
CA SER A 32 1.12 8.75 -17.93
C SER A 32 1.26 7.36 -18.53
N LEU A 33 0.62 6.38 -17.90
CA LEU A 33 0.69 4.97 -18.25
C LEU A 33 -0.71 4.42 -18.57
N PRO A 34 -0.82 3.44 -19.48
CA PRO A 34 -2.09 2.78 -19.75
C PRO A 34 -2.55 1.93 -18.56
N ALA A 35 -3.85 1.65 -18.48
CA ALA A 35 -4.44 0.85 -17.39
C ALA A 35 -3.80 -0.55 -17.25
N SER A 36 -3.30 -1.12 -18.35
CA SER A 36 -2.60 -2.40 -18.37
C SER A 36 -1.26 -2.42 -17.62
N ALA A 37 -0.68 -1.24 -17.32
CA ALA A 37 0.54 -1.13 -16.54
C ALA A 37 0.41 -1.76 -15.15
N ALA A 38 -0.80 -1.76 -14.56
CA ALA A 38 -1.07 -2.40 -13.28
C ALA A 38 -0.62 -3.86 -13.27
N PHE A 39 -0.98 -4.65 -14.28
CA PHE A 39 -0.59 -6.06 -14.38
C PHE A 39 0.92 -6.24 -14.50
N GLN A 40 1.61 -5.31 -15.19
CA GLN A 40 3.07 -5.34 -15.30
C GLN A 40 3.73 -5.06 -13.95
N TRP A 41 3.19 -4.14 -13.14
CA TRP A 41 3.71 -3.86 -11.79
C TRP A 41 3.62 -5.10 -10.89
N LEU A 42 2.49 -5.81 -10.96
CA LEU A 42 2.28 -7.06 -10.22
C LEU A 42 3.27 -8.16 -10.63
N ALA A 43 3.44 -8.36 -11.94
CA ALA A 43 4.35 -9.39 -12.47
C ALA A 43 5.83 -9.07 -12.17
N GLN A 44 6.25 -7.83 -12.36
CA GLN A 44 7.63 -7.39 -12.09
C GLN A 44 7.95 -7.41 -10.59
N SER A 45 7.00 -7.06 -9.73
CA SER A 45 7.16 -7.21 -8.28
C SER A 45 7.48 -8.65 -7.90
N TRP A 46 6.73 -9.61 -8.45
CA TRP A 46 6.99 -11.03 -8.19
C TRP A 46 8.39 -11.45 -8.67
N ALA A 47 8.84 -10.94 -9.82
CA ALA A 47 10.18 -11.21 -10.32
C ALA A 47 11.30 -10.69 -9.39
N LEU A 48 11.10 -9.53 -8.75
CA LEU A 48 12.04 -8.97 -7.77
C LEU A 48 12.07 -9.76 -6.46
N VAL A 49 10.89 -10.17 -5.98
CA VAL A 49 10.75 -10.78 -4.64
C VAL A 49 11.13 -12.27 -4.63
N LYS A 50 10.76 -13.03 -5.67
CA LYS A 50 10.89 -14.50 -5.67
C LYS A 50 12.30 -15.02 -5.42
N THR A 51 13.33 -14.28 -5.86
CA THR A 51 14.74 -14.68 -5.75
C THR A 51 15.24 -14.67 -4.29
N ASN A 52 14.68 -13.81 -3.44
CA ASN A 52 15.09 -13.64 -2.05
C ASN A 52 13.91 -13.84 -1.07
N LEU A 53 12.93 -14.67 -1.44
CA LEU A 53 11.66 -14.79 -0.74
C LEU A 53 11.82 -15.10 0.77
N GLY A 54 12.73 -16.02 1.12
CA GLY A 54 12.94 -16.38 2.53
C GLY A 54 13.41 -15.20 3.40
N LEU A 55 14.28 -14.35 2.86
CA LEU A 55 14.77 -13.18 3.58
C LEU A 55 13.71 -12.06 3.63
N TRP A 56 12.94 -11.89 2.55
CA TRP A 56 11.79 -10.97 2.55
C TRP A 56 10.72 -11.35 3.58
N VAL A 57 10.41 -12.65 3.69
CA VAL A 57 9.49 -13.19 4.71
C VAL A 57 10.06 -12.96 6.10
N LEU A 58 11.37 -13.20 6.31
CA LEU A 58 12.02 -12.94 7.60
C LEU A 58 11.94 -11.45 8.00
N MET A 59 12.20 -10.54 7.06
CA MET A 59 12.08 -9.09 7.31
C MET A 59 10.63 -8.69 7.60
N THR A 60 9.66 -9.24 6.89
CA THR A 60 8.22 -9.00 7.15
C THR A 60 7.80 -9.53 8.51
N LEU A 61 8.24 -10.74 8.87
CA LEU A 61 7.98 -11.32 10.18
C LEU A 61 8.55 -10.44 11.29
N ALA A 62 9.79 -9.94 11.13
CA ALA A 62 10.39 -9.02 12.07
C ALA A 62 9.60 -7.69 12.15
N LEU A 63 9.16 -7.15 11.02
CA LEU A 63 8.33 -5.95 10.99
C LEU A 63 7.00 -6.14 11.72
N PHE A 64 6.31 -7.27 11.50
CA PHE A 64 5.07 -7.60 12.22
C PHE A 64 5.31 -7.83 13.70
N ALA A 65 6.41 -8.47 14.09
CA ALA A 65 6.78 -8.61 15.50
C ALA A 65 7.03 -7.25 16.17
N ILE A 66 7.72 -6.33 15.50
CA ILE A 66 7.94 -4.96 16.00
C ILE A 66 6.60 -4.23 16.16
N GLN A 67 5.70 -4.32 15.18
CA GLN A 67 4.36 -3.71 15.26
C GLN A 67 3.51 -4.34 16.37
N ALA A 68 3.55 -5.66 16.55
CA ALA A 68 2.87 -6.34 17.64
C ALA A 68 3.36 -5.87 19.01
N VAL A 69 4.68 -5.71 19.18
CA VAL A 69 5.28 -5.18 20.41
C VAL A 69 4.84 -3.73 20.67
N MET A 70 4.83 -2.89 19.64
CA MET A 70 4.32 -1.51 19.77
C MET A 70 2.84 -1.51 20.19
N GLY A 71 2.02 -2.39 19.62
CA GLY A 71 0.60 -2.52 19.93
C GLY A 71 0.28 -2.90 21.39
N PHE A 72 1.25 -3.40 22.16
CA PHE A 72 1.04 -3.64 23.61
C PHE A 72 0.97 -2.36 24.44
N VAL A 73 1.40 -1.22 23.90
CA VAL A 73 1.31 0.08 24.58
C VAL A 73 0.12 0.85 24.01
N PRO A 74 -1.02 0.93 24.73
CA PRO A 74 -2.20 1.62 24.23
C PRO A 74 -1.90 3.07 23.87
N VAL A 75 -2.48 3.56 22.78
CA VAL A 75 -2.32 4.94 22.26
C VAL A 75 -0.90 5.24 21.75
N LEU A 76 0.12 5.12 22.59
CA LEU A 76 1.51 5.38 22.20
C LEU A 76 2.02 4.40 21.14
N GLY A 77 1.58 3.15 21.19
CA GLY A 77 1.87 2.13 20.19
C GLY A 77 1.35 2.48 18.81
N ASP A 78 0.10 2.96 18.74
CA ASP A 78 -0.53 3.37 17.48
C ASP A 78 0.15 4.61 16.90
N ILE A 79 0.47 5.59 17.77
CA ILE A 79 1.23 6.78 17.38
C ILE A 79 2.60 6.36 16.84
N ALA A 80 3.36 5.55 17.58
CA ALA A 80 4.67 5.07 17.17
C ALA A 80 4.60 4.32 15.83
N THR A 81 3.61 3.44 15.66
CA THR A 81 3.40 2.70 14.42
C THR A 81 3.12 3.65 13.26
N SER A 82 2.24 4.63 13.43
CA SER A 82 1.93 5.62 12.40
C SER A 82 3.15 6.46 12.00
N LEU A 83 3.95 6.87 12.98
CA LEU A 83 5.16 7.67 12.77
C LEU A 83 6.30 6.87 12.10
N LEU A 84 6.48 5.61 12.48
CA LEU A 84 7.61 4.78 12.04
C LEU A 84 7.31 3.97 10.78
N ASN A 85 6.05 3.80 10.38
CA ASN A 85 5.70 3.04 9.18
C ASN A 85 6.41 3.55 7.91
N PRO A 86 6.46 4.87 7.61
CA PRO A 86 7.23 5.36 6.47
C PRO A 86 8.73 5.07 6.59
N VAL A 87 9.28 5.04 7.80
CA VAL A 87 10.70 4.73 8.05
C VAL A 87 11.01 3.27 7.70
N PHE A 88 10.19 2.33 8.18
CA PHE A 88 10.33 0.91 7.81
C PHE A 88 10.09 0.67 6.32
N THR A 89 9.06 1.31 5.76
CA THR A 89 8.77 1.24 4.32
C THR A 89 9.95 1.76 3.50
N GLY A 90 10.58 2.85 3.92
CA GLY A 90 11.81 3.36 3.29
C GLY A 90 12.96 2.34 3.30
N GLY A 91 13.17 1.66 4.43
CA GLY A 91 14.15 0.57 4.51
C GLY A 91 13.89 -0.57 3.52
N LEU A 92 12.64 -1.03 3.43
CA LEU A 92 12.23 -2.07 2.49
C LEU A 92 12.39 -1.63 1.02
N LEU A 93 12.08 -0.37 0.71
CA LEU A 93 12.28 0.20 -0.64
C LEU A 93 13.77 0.29 -1.02
N LEU A 94 14.65 0.59 -0.07
CA LEU A 94 16.11 0.52 -0.29
C LEU A 94 16.55 -0.92 -0.56
N GLY A 95 15.98 -1.90 0.13
CA GLY A 95 16.19 -3.33 -0.15
C GLY A 95 15.73 -3.71 -1.56
N MET A 96 14.57 -3.22 -2.01
CA MET A 96 14.07 -3.46 -3.38
C MET A 96 15.03 -2.89 -4.43
N ARG A 97 15.55 -1.67 -4.20
CA ARG A 97 16.55 -1.04 -5.07
C ARG A 97 17.86 -1.83 -5.13
N ALA A 98 18.31 -2.37 -4.02
CA ALA A 98 19.52 -3.20 -3.95
C ALA A 98 19.35 -4.49 -4.76
N VAL A 99 18.23 -5.20 -4.56
CA VAL A 99 17.91 -6.42 -5.32
C VAL A 99 17.83 -6.16 -6.82
N GLU A 100 17.18 -5.06 -7.22
CA GLU A 100 17.12 -4.68 -8.64
C GLU A 100 18.50 -4.42 -9.25
N ARG A 101 19.45 -3.88 -8.48
CA ARG A 101 20.83 -3.65 -8.91
C ARG A 101 21.70 -4.90 -8.92
N GLY A 102 21.13 -6.06 -8.59
CA GLY A 102 21.87 -7.32 -8.45
C GLY A 102 22.71 -7.40 -7.17
N GLU A 103 22.49 -6.49 -6.22
CA GLU A 103 23.11 -6.57 -4.91
C GLU A 103 22.39 -7.60 -4.03
N ALA A 104 23.11 -8.18 -3.07
CA ALA A 104 22.52 -9.14 -2.14
C ALA A 104 21.52 -8.44 -1.20
N LEU A 105 20.31 -8.99 -1.08
CA LEU A 105 19.39 -8.58 -0.03
C LEU A 105 19.97 -8.99 1.32
N ARG A 106 19.89 -8.09 2.30
CA ARG A 106 20.34 -8.30 3.67
C ARG A 106 19.24 -7.88 4.65
N PHE A 107 19.22 -8.50 5.82
CA PHE A 107 18.21 -8.23 6.84
C PHE A 107 18.25 -6.78 7.36
N ASP A 108 19.44 -6.15 7.38
CA ASP A 108 19.63 -4.78 7.87
C ASP A 108 18.89 -3.72 7.05
N TYR A 109 18.48 -4.02 5.80
CA TYR A 109 17.63 -3.14 5.00
C TYR A 109 16.34 -2.73 5.72
N LEU A 110 15.79 -3.59 6.58
CA LEU A 110 14.59 -3.25 7.37
C LEU A 110 14.78 -1.98 8.21
N PHE A 111 16.02 -1.70 8.63
CA PHE A 111 16.38 -0.58 9.48
C PHE A 111 17.12 0.54 8.74
N GLU A 112 17.39 0.41 7.44
CA GLU A 112 18.13 1.43 6.69
C GLU A 112 17.40 2.78 6.60
N GLY A 113 16.07 2.78 6.68
CA GLY A 113 15.29 4.02 6.80
C GLY A 113 15.65 4.83 8.03
N PHE A 114 16.01 4.19 9.15
CA PHE A 114 16.45 4.85 10.38
C PHE A 114 17.86 5.44 10.27
N LYS A 115 18.70 4.87 9.40
CA LYS A 115 20.09 5.32 9.24
C LYS A 115 20.20 6.45 8.21
N GLN A 116 19.52 6.31 7.08
CA GLN A 116 19.74 7.18 5.93
C GLN A 116 18.67 8.27 5.77
N LYS A 117 17.42 7.97 6.15
CA LYS A 117 16.25 8.80 5.78
C LYS A 117 15.33 9.09 6.97
N PHE A 118 15.83 9.01 8.20
CA PHE A 118 14.97 9.04 9.40
C PHE A 118 14.16 10.33 9.53
N ALA A 119 14.81 11.49 9.54
CA ALA A 119 14.15 12.77 9.75
C ALA A 119 13.04 13.06 8.72
N PRO A 120 13.27 12.97 7.39
CA PRO A 120 12.21 13.23 6.42
C PRO A 120 11.09 12.17 6.46
N LEU A 121 11.39 10.89 6.68
CA LEU A 121 10.37 9.84 6.77
C LEU A 121 9.54 9.92 8.06
N LEU A 122 10.16 10.29 9.18
CA LEU A 122 9.46 10.60 10.42
C LEU A 122 8.54 11.82 10.24
N GLY A 123 9.00 12.84 9.49
CA GLY A 123 8.18 14.00 9.12
C GLY A 123 6.94 13.61 8.30
N VAL A 124 7.07 12.68 7.35
CA VAL A 124 5.92 12.11 6.62
C VAL A 124 4.99 11.34 7.56
N GLY A 125 5.53 10.54 8.46
CA GLY A 125 4.74 9.83 9.47
C GLY A 125 3.93 10.79 10.34
N ALA A 126 4.58 11.86 10.83
CA ALA A 126 3.93 12.90 11.63
C ALA A 126 2.85 13.65 10.84
N LEU A 127 3.11 13.96 9.57
CA LEU A 127 2.13 14.62 8.72
C LEU A 127 0.93 13.72 8.42
N THR A 128 1.17 12.45 8.12
CA THR A 128 0.12 11.45 7.89
C THR A 128 -0.73 11.31 9.14
N PHE A 129 -0.11 11.17 10.31
CA PHE A 129 -0.81 11.10 11.59
C PHE A 129 -1.64 12.36 11.86
N GLY A 130 -1.08 13.55 11.65
CA GLY A 130 -1.79 14.82 11.82
C GLY A 130 -3.01 14.95 10.90
N VAL A 131 -2.88 14.53 9.64
CA VAL A 131 -3.99 14.52 8.67
C VAL A 131 -5.07 13.52 9.09
N LEU A 132 -4.70 12.33 9.59
CA LEU A 132 -5.66 11.35 10.11
C LEU A 132 -6.42 11.88 11.34
N ILE A 133 -5.73 12.54 12.27
CA ILE A 133 -6.39 13.18 13.42
C ILE A 133 -7.35 14.27 12.97
N LEU A 134 -6.93 15.13 12.05
CA LEU A 134 -7.79 16.18 11.50
C LEU A 134 -9.03 15.58 10.81
N PHE A 135 -8.85 14.50 10.03
CA PHE A 135 -9.95 13.79 9.40
C PHE A 135 -10.94 13.23 10.43
N MET A 136 -10.44 12.57 11.48
CA MET A 136 -11.28 12.03 12.56
C MET A 136 -12.04 13.12 13.31
N ILE A 137 -11.41 14.27 13.56
CA ILE A 137 -12.06 15.43 14.20
C ILE A 137 -13.17 15.98 13.31
N ILE A 138 -12.92 16.15 12.01
CA ILE A 138 -13.91 16.70 11.06
C ILE A 138 -15.11 15.74 10.93
N ILE A 139 -14.86 14.47 10.63
CA ILE A 139 -15.94 13.49 10.42
C ILE A 139 -16.68 13.22 11.74
N GLY A 140 -15.95 13.04 12.85
CA GLY A 140 -16.54 12.84 14.17
C GLY A 140 -17.35 14.04 14.63
N GLY A 141 -16.84 15.26 14.43
CA GLY A 141 -17.55 16.49 14.76
C GLY A 141 -18.83 16.68 13.93
N LEU A 142 -18.78 16.38 12.63
CA LEU A 142 -19.97 16.38 11.77
C LEU A 142 -21.00 15.33 12.23
N LEU A 143 -20.55 14.13 12.58
CA LEU A 143 -21.43 13.06 13.06
C LEU A 143 -22.11 13.44 14.38
N VAL A 144 -21.36 14.01 15.32
CA VAL A 144 -21.91 14.54 16.58
C VAL A 144 -22.90 15.66 16.28
N GLY A 145 -22.55 16.62 15.42
CA GLY A 145 -23.40 17.73 15.00
C GLY A 145 -24.74 17.29 14.43
N MET A 146 -24.74 16.27 13.56
CA MET A 146 -25.94 15.72 12.94
C MET A 146 -26.84 14.94 13.91
N ASN A 147 -26.33 14.56 15.08
CA ASN A 147 -27.05 13.79 16.09
C ASN A 147 -27.19 14.55 17.43
N LEU A 148 -27.01 15.87 17.42
CA LEU A 148 -27.01 16.71 18.63
C LEU A 148 -28.29 16.52 19.46
N ASP A 149 -29.45 16.52 18.82
CA ASP A 149 -30.75 16.37 19.50
C ASP A 149 -30.85 15.01 20.22
N ALA A 150 -30.47 13.93 19.54
CA ALA A 150 -30.47 12.58 20.12
C ALA A 150 -29.45 12.43 21.27
N ILE A 151 -28.29 13.10 21.17
CA ILE A 151 -27.27 13.13 22.23
C ILE A 151 -27.77 13.91 23.45
N GLN A 152 -28.44 15.05 23.22
CA GLN A 152 -28.99 15.89 24.30
C GLN A 152 -30.13 15.20 25.06
N GLU A 153 -30.91 14.35 24.39
CA GLU A 153 -31.93 13.49 25.01
C GLU A 153 -31.34 12.30 25.80
N GLY A 154 -30.01 12.22 25.95
CA GLY A 154 -29.32 11.14 26.68
C GLY A 154 -29.17 9.84 25.87
N GLY A 155 -29.54 9.86 24.59
CA GLY A 155 -29.42 8.73 23.68
C GLY A 155 -28.04 8.65 23.03
N PHE A 156 -27.00 8.27 23.78
CA PHE A 156 -25.74 7.85 23.17
C PHE A 156 -25.86 6.40 22.70
N ASP A 157 -26.38 6.22 21.48
CA ASP A 157 -26.46 4.93 20.82
C ASP A 157 -25.53 4.93 19.60
N PRO A 158 -24.35 4.30 19.68
CA PRO A 158 -23.39 4.22 18.57
C PRO A 158 -24.01 3.67 17.28
N THR A 159 -24.98 2.75 17.42
CA THR A 159 -25.70 2.14 16.31
C THR A 159 -26.60 3.15 15.59
N LYS A 160 -27.24 4.06 16.33
CA LYS A 160 -28.06 5.13 15.74
C LYS A 160 -27.21 6.20 15.05
N MET A 161 -26.03 6.52 15.60
CA MET A 161 -25.10 7.45 14.94
C MET A 161 -24.60 6.89 13.61
N LEU A 162 -24.25 5.59 13.56
CA LEU A 162 -23.88 4.90 12.32
C LEU A 162 -25.03 4.88 11.29
N ASN A 163 -26.28 4.70 11.74
CA ASN A 163 -27.46 4.79 10.87
C ASN A 163 -27.73 6.23 10.38
N GLY A 164 -27.21 7.25 11.08
CA GLY A 164 -27.25 8.65 10.70
C GLY A 164 -26.20 9.08 9.66
N LEU A 165 -25.34 8.17 9.20
CA LEU A 165 -24.42 8.42 8.09
C LEU A 165 -25.20 8.67 6.80
N SER A 166 -25.46 9.95 6.51
CA SER A 166 -26.07 10.33 5.25
C SER A 166 -25.17 9.93 4.09
N VAL A 167 -25.79 9.57 2.95
CA VAL A 167 -25.06 9.31 1.69
C VAL A 167 -24.13 10.48 1.34
N GLY A 168 -24.52 11.71 1.67
CA GLY A 168 -23.68 12.90 1.51
C GLY A 168 -22.42 12.90 2.37
N LEU A 169 -22.52 12.57 3.67
CA LEU A 169 -21.35 12.50 4.56
C LEU A 169 -20.41 11.36 4.15
N LEU A 170 -20.96 10.22 3.73
CA LEU A 170 -20.17 9.12 3.17
C LEU A 170 -19.43 9.54 1.90
N ALA A 171 -20.12 10.19 0.96
CA ALA A 171 -19.50 10.68 -0.27
C ALA A 171 -18.35 11.67 0.01
N VAL A 172 -18.56 12.64 0.91
CA VAL A 172 -17.52 13.60 1.32
C VAL A 172 -16.33 12.88 1.97
N SER A 173 -16.59 11.92 2.85
CA SER A 173 -15.54 11.14 3.53
C SER A 173 -14.69 10.35 2.52
N VAL A 174 -15.33 9.73 1.53
CA VAL A 174 -14.65 8.99 0.46
C VAL A 174 -13.81 9.93 -0.40
N ILE A 175 -14.34 11.09 -0.79
CA ILE A 175 -13.60 12.07 -1.60
C ILE A 175 -12.35 12.54 -0.84
N ILE A 176 -12.49 12.93 0.43
CA ILE A 176 -11.34 13.36 1.25
C ILE A 176 -10.34 12.22 1.41
N GLY A 177 -10.81 11.00 1.67
CA GLY A 177 -9.96 9.80 1.77
C GLY A 177 -9.14 9.56 0.50
N ILE A 178 -9.75 9.69 -0.68
CA ILE A 178 -9.05 9.58 -1.96
C ILE A 178 -8.00 10.69 -2.12
N LEU A 179 -8.32 11.94 -1.78
CA LEU A 179 -7.36 13.05 -1.87
C LEU A 179 -6.15 12.84 -0.94
N VAL A 180 -6.39 12.42 0.31
CA VAL A 180 -5.32 12.07 1.26
C VAL A 180 -4.50 10.90 0.73
N MET A 181 -5.15 9.86 0.23
CA MET A 181 -4.47 8.71 -0.38
C MET A 181 -3.52 9.17 -1.49
N MET A 182 -3.96 10.03 -2.40
CA MET A 182 -3.13 10.53 -3.52
C MET A 182 -1.92 11.35 -3.04
N LEU A 183 -2.05 12.09 -1.95
CA LEU A 183 -0.94 12.85 -1.36
C LEU A 183 0.16 11.93 -0.82
N PHE A 184 -0.20 10.79 -0.22
CA PHE A 184 0.77 9.94 0.47
C PHE A 184 1.20 8.70 -0.33
N TRP A 185 0.47 8.32 -1.38
CA TRP A 185 0.67 7.07 -2.13
C TRP A 185 2.11 6.82 -2.61
N PHE A 186 2.78 7.87 -3.13
CA PHE A 186 4.15 7.80 -3.65
C PHE A 186 5.16 8.62 -2.82
N THR A 187 4.73 9.27 -1.75
CA THR A 187 5.54 10.21 -0.98
C THR A 187 6.75 9.55 -0.34
N THR A 188 6.56 8.39 0.31
CA THR A 188 7.65 7.63 0.93
C THR A 188 8.70 7.20 -0.09
N GLN A 189 8.26 6.79 -1.28
CA GLN A 189 9.11 6.34 -2.39
C GLN A 189 9.95 7.50 -2.95
N LEU A 190 9.31 8.65 -3.20
CA LEU A 190 9.96 9.88 -3.68
C LEU A 190 11.08 10.36 -2.73
N ILE A 191 10.80 10.37 -1.42
CA ILE A 191 11.78 10.78 -0.40
C ILE A 191 12.90 9.74 -0.30
N THR A 192 12.55 8.47 -0.19
CA THR A 192 13.52 7.41 0.09
C THR A 192 14.49 7.19 -1.07
N LEU A 193 13.96 7.12 -2.28
CA LEU A 193 14.72 6.68 -3.46
C LEU A 193 15.40 7.84 -4.19
N ASN A 194 14.85 9.06 -4.07
CA ASN A 194 15.26 10.21 -4.85
C ASN A 194 15.41 11.51 -4.04
N ASP A 195 15.38 11.45 -2.70
CA ASP A 195 15.69 12.60 -1.83
C ASP A 195 14.81 13.84 -2.06
N VAL A 196 13.58 13.63 -2.55
CA VAL A 196 12.63 14.73 -2.76
C VAL A 196 12.22 15.30 -1.40
N PRO A 197 12.23 16.64 -1.20
CA PRO A 197 11.76 17.26 0.04
C PRO A 197 10.31 16.87 0.39
N VAL A 198 9.99 16.80 1.69
CA VAL A 198 8.69 16.29 2.18
C VAL A 198 7.50 16.96 1.51
N PHE A 199 7.39 18.29 1.53
CA PHE A 199 6.24 18.98 0.93
C PHE A 199 6.19 18.87 -0.60
N GLU A 200 7.36 18.89 -1.27
CA GLU A 200 7.43 18.70 -2.71
C GLU A 200 6.98 17.29 -3.12
N SER A 201 7.33 16.27 -2.32
CA SER A 201 6.97 14.88 -2.58
C SER A 201 5.46 14.65 -2.52
N LEU A 202 4.72 15.36 -1.66
CA LEU A 202 3.25 15.30 -1.61
C LEU A 202 2.63 15.81 -2.92
N SER A 203 3.10 16.96 -3.41
CA SER A 203 2.62 17.54 -4.67
C SER A 203 2.95 16.62 -5.86
N ARG A 204 4.17 16.05 -5.88
CA ARG A 204 4.57 15.10 -6.93
C ARG A 204 3.77 13.79 -6.86
N SER A 205 3.50 13.26 -5.66
CA SER A 205 2.65 12.09 -5.47
C SER A 205 1.24 12.36 -6.02
N PHE A 206 0.66 13.49 -5.63
CA PHE A 206 -0.67 13.90 -6.09
C PHE A 206 -0.75 14.02 -7.62
N GLN A 207 0.23 14.68 -8.25
CA GLN A 207 0.32 14.79 -9.71
C GLN A 207 0.51 13.43 -10.39
N GLY A 208 1.33 12.55 -9.81
CA GLY A 208 1.54 11.19 -10.30
C GLY A 208 0.26 10.37 -10.29
N CYS A 209 -0.54 10.49 -9.23
CA CYS A 209 -1.84 9.84 -9.13
C CYS A 209 -2.85 10.43 -10.13
N LEU A 210 -2.93 11.77 -10.26
CA LEU A 210 -3.83 12.44 -11.20
C LEU A 210 -3.54 12.08 -12.67
N ARG A 211 -2.27 11.81 -13.02
CA ARG A 211 -1.89 11.38 -14.37
C ARG A 211 -2.13 9.91 -14.66
N ASN A 212 -2.36 9.10 -13.63
CA ASN A 212 -2.50 7.65 -13.74
C ASN A 212 -3.75 7.09 -13.04
N PRO A 213 -4.95 7.70 -13.19
CA PRO A 213 -6.13 7.28 -12.44
C PRO A 213 -6.58 5.86 -12.82
N LEU A 214 -6.59 5.53 -14.11
CA LEU A 214 -7.02 4.21 -14.59
C LEU A 214 -6.04 3.11 -14.17
N SER A 215 -4.74 3.35 -14.26
CA SER A 215 -3.71 2.38 -13.87
C SER A 215 -3.75 2.09 -12.38
N LEU A 216 -3.93 3.12 -11.55
CA LEU A 216 -4.09 2.96 -10.10
C LEU A 216 -5.43 2.30 -9.74
N LEU A 217 -6.52 2.65 -10.42
CA LEU A 217 -7.83 2.04 -10.20
C LEU A 217 -7.78 0.54 -10.52
N VAL A 218 -7.26 0.16 -11.68
CA VAL A 218 -7.09 -1.26 -12.06
C VAL A 218 -6.17 -1.97 -11.07
N TYR A 219 -5.07 -1.34 -10.65
CA TYR A 219 -4.19 -1.90 -9.63
C TYR A 219 -4.94 -2.20 -8.32
N VAL A 220 -5.69 -1.24 -7.78
CA VAL A 220 -6.46 -1.43 -6.54
C VAL A 220 -7.54 -2.50 -6.71
N LEU A 221 -8.25 -2.53 -7.85
CA LEU A 221 -9.27 -3.55 -8.12
C LEU A 221 -8.67 -4.95 -8.21
N VAL A 222 -7.53 -5.11 -8.87
CA VAL A 222 -6.86 -6.42 -8.97
C VAL A 222 -6.33 -6.86 -7.61
N ILE A 223 -5.69 -5.98 -6.85
CA ILE A 223 -5.26 -6.28 -5.48
C ILE A 223 -6.47 -6.64 -4.59
N MET A 224 -7.59 -5.94 -4.73
CA MET A 224 -8.82 -6.26 -4.00
C MET A 224 -9.32 -7.67 -4.32
N VAL A 225 -9.37 -8.06 -5.59
CA VAL A 225 -9.76 -9.43 -6.00
C VAL A 225 -8.80 -10.47 -5.42
N ILE A 226 -7.49 -10.21 -5.44
CA ILE A 226 -6.48 -11.10 -4.86
C ILE A 226 -6.66 -11.22 -3.35
N MET A 227 -6.87 -10.10 -2.65
CA MET A 227 -7.14 -10.10 -1.21
C MET A 227 -8.40 -10.89 -0.87
N LEU A 228 -9.49 -10.71 -1.63
CA LEU A 228 -10.73 -11.48 -1.44
C LEU A 228 -10.49 -12.98 -1.65
N ALA A 229 -9.72 -13.36 -2.67
CA ALA A 229 -9.37 -14.74 -2.92
C ALA A 229 -8.52 -15.34 -1.80
N LEU A 230 -7.54 -14.58 -1.28
CA LEU A 230 -6.72 -14.98 -0.13
C LEU A 230 -7.54 -15.07 1.17
N MET A 231 -8.62 -14.32 1.33
CA MET A 231 -9.50 -14.49 2.49
C MET A 231 -10.37 -15.76 2.45
N LEU A 232 -10.49 -16.44 1.30
CA LEU A 232 -11.34 -17.62 1.19
C LEU A 232 -10.87 -18.79 2.07
N PRO A 233 -9.58 -19.24 2.04
CA PRO A 233 -9.13 -20.33 2.91
C PRO A 233 -9.32 -20.07 4.42
N PRO A 234 -8.86 -18.96 5.02
CA PRO A 234 -9.09 -18.70 6.43
C PRO A 234 -10.58 -18.48 6.74
N GLY A 235 -11.34 -17.87 5.83
CA GLY A 235 -12.79 -17.68 5.97
C GLY A 235 -13.55 -19.00 6.04
N LEU A 236 -13.23 -19.97 5.18
CA LEU A 236 -13.84 -21.30 5.19
C LEU A 236 -13.54 -22.05 6.50
N LEU A 237 -12.31 -21.94 7.02
CA LEU A 237 -11.93 -22.52 8.30
C LEU A 237 -12.70 -21.89 9.47
N PHE A 238 -12.91 -20.57 9.43
CA PHE A 238 -13.75 -19.87 10.40
C PHE A 238 -15.22 -20.32 10.33
N PHE A 239 -15.81 -20.45 9.14
CA PHE A 239 -17.17 -20.97 9.00
C PHE A 239 -17.29 -22.42 9.49
N ALA A 240 -16.30 -23.27 9.21
CA ALA A 240 -16.28 -24.65 9.69
C ALA A 240 -16.21 -24.72 11.23
N GLN A 241 -15.43 -23.85 11.87
CA GLN A 241 -15.39 -23.71 13.33
C GLN A 241 -16.77 -23.40 13.90
N VAL A 242 -17.49 -22.44 13.32
CA VAL A 242 -18.84 -22.05 13.76
C VAL A 242 -19.83 -23.20 13.57
N ALA A 243 -19.76 -23.91 12.43
CA ALA A 243 -20.66 -25.02 12.11
C ALA A 243 -20.44 -26.28 12.98
N THR A 244 -19.25 -26.46 13.56
CA THR A 244 -18.89 -27.64 14.36
C THR A 244 -18.89 -27.38 15.87
N GLU A 245 -19.46 -26.26 16.33
CA GLU A 245 -19.47 -25.84 17.73
C GLU A 245 -18.07 -25.84 18.38
N GLY A 246 -17.07 -25.37 17.63
CA GLY A 246 -15.93 -24.66 18.22
C GLY A 246 -14.77 -25.51 18.75
N SER A 247 -14.02 -26.17 17.86
CA SER A 247 -12.61 -26.43 18.20
C SER A 247 -11.82 -25.11 18.10
N MET A 248 -11.21 -24.68 19.21
CA MET A 248 -10.21 -23.59 19.20
C MET A 248 -9.10 -23.85 18.16
N VAL A 249 -8.88 -25.12 17.81
CA VAL A 249 -7.96 -25.56 16.77
C VAL A 249 -8.31 -24.94 15.42
N LEU A 250 -9.56 -24.98 14.95
CA LEU A 250 -9.92 -24.43 13.64
C LEU A 250 -9.75 -22.90 13.59
N LEU A 251 -10.04 -22.20 14.69
CA LEU A 251 -9.79 -20.76 14.80
C LEU A 251 -8.30 -20.45 14.69
N VAL A 252 -7.47 -21.19 15.44
CA VAL A 252 -6.01 -21.02 15.43
C VAL A 252 -5.46 -21.34 14.04
N VAL A 253 -5.93 -22.41 13.38
CA VAL A 253 -5.52 -22.75 12.02
C VAL A 253 -5.92 -21.65 11.04
N ALA A 254 -7.14 -21.11 11.12
CA ALA A 254 -7.57 -19.99 10.28
C ALA A 254 -6.66 -18.76 10.46
N ALA A 255 -6.33 -18.42 11.71
CA ALA A 255 -5.44 -17.30 12.02
C ALA A 255 -4.01 -17.54 11.50
N LEU A 256 -3.49 -18.77 11.62
CA LEU A 256 -2.17 -19.14 11.10
C LEU A 256 -2.11 -19.10 9.57
N VAL A 257 -3.17 -19.55 8.89
CA VAL A 257 -3.29 -19.47 7.43
C VAL A 257 -3.28 -18.01 6.99
N LEU A 258 -4.13 -17.18 7.58
CA LEU A 258 -4.19 -15.75 7.30
C LEU A 258 -2.82 -15.08 7.54
N PHE A 259 -2.16 -15.40 8.66
CA PHE A 259 -0.85 -14.84 8.98
C PHE A 259 0.21 -15.26 7.96
N ALA A 260 0.22 -16.53 7.54
CA ALA A 260 1.15 -17.03 6.52
C ALA A 260 0.92 -16.34 5.15
N GLU A 261 -0.34 -16.14 4.76
CA GLU A 261 -0.69 -15.40 3.54
C GLU A 261 -0.19 -13.96 3.60
N LEU A 262 -0.38 -13.26 4.72
CA LEU A 262 0.12 -11.89 4.91
C LEU A 262 1.64 -11.81 4.87
N LEU A 263 2.35 -12.79 5.44
CA LEU A 263 3.82 -12.86 5.37
C LEU A 263 4.35 -12.99 3.94
N LEU A 264 3.65 -13.73 3.09
CA LEU A 264 4.02 -13.89 1.68
C LEU A 264 3.60 -12.69 0.83
N LEU A 265 2.44 -12.11 1.13
CA LEU A 265 1.85 -11.03 0.37
C LEU A 265 2.59 -9.70 0.58
N ALA A 266 3.00 -9.40 1.81
CA ALA A 266 3.57 -8.09 2.14
C ALA A 266 4.84 -7.75 1.32
N PRO A 267 5.86 -8.63 1.17
CA PRO A 267 7.00 -8.36 0.29
C PRO A 267 6.59 -8.05 -1.14
N TRP A 268 5.61 -8.79 -1.67
CA TRP A 268 5.10 -8.57 -3.02
C TRP A 268 4.39 -7.22 -3.15
N LEU A 269 3.65 -6.76 -2.13
CA LEU A 269 3.08 -5.42 -2.12
C LEU A 269 4.14 -4.32 -2.02
N PHE A 270 5.21 -4.51 -1.24
CA PHE A 270 6.32 -3.56 -1.23
C PHE A 270 7.03 -3.49 -2.60
N GLY A 271 7.15 -4.63 -3.29
CA GLY A 271 7.69 -4.67 -4.65
C GLY A 271 6.80 -3.96 -5.66
N THR A 272 5.47 -4.03 -5.54
CA THR A 272 4.57 -3.30 -6.44
C THR A 272 4.63 -1.80 -6.21
N MET A 273 4.80 -1.35 -4.96
CA MET A 273 5.08 0.05 -4.62
C MET A 273 6.36 0.55 -5.29
N TYR A 274 7.43 -0.25 -5.24
CA TYR A 274 8.71 0.09 -5.87
C TYR A 274 8.61 0.16 -7.40
N VAL A 275 7.99 -0.84 -8.03
CA VAL A 275 7.89 -0.92 -9.50
C VAL A 275 6.97 0.16 -10.06
N SER A 276 5.81 0.38 -9.45
CA SER A 276 4.87 1.41 -9.89
C SER A 276 5.48 2.82 -9.76
N TYR A 277 6.20 3.08 -8.67
CA TYR A 277 6.98 4.30 -8.50
C TYR A 277 7.98 4.51 -9.65
N LYS A 278 8.82 3.50 -9.92
CA LYS A 278 9.82 3.58 -11.00
C LYS A 278 9.17 3.86 -12.35
N ALA A 279 8.08 3.15 -12.67
CA ALA A 279 7.40 3.30 -13.96
C ALA A 279 6.83 4.71 -14.19
N ILE A 280 6.36 5.36 -13.12
CA ILE A 280 5.72 6.69 -13.17
C ILE A 280 6.75 7.82 -13.08
N PHE A 281 7.76 7.69 -12.22
CA PHE A 281 8.60 8.83 -11.83
C PHE A 281 10.03 8.79 -12.36
N LEU A 282 10.53 7.64 -12.81
CA LEU A 282 11.92 7.51 -13.27
C LEU A 282 12.00 7.49 -14.80
N LYS A 283 13.10 8.07 -15.32
CA LYS A 283 13.41 8.05 -16.76
C LYS A 283 13.54 6.64 -17.26
#